data_AF-A0A924B908-F1
#
_entry.id   AF-A0A924B908-F1
#
_cell.length_a   1.000
_cell.length_b   1.000
_cell.length_c   1.000
_cell.angle_alpha   90.00
_cell.angle_beta   90.00
_cell.angle_gamma   90.00
#
_symmetry.space_group_name_H-M   'P 1'
#
loop_
_entity.id
_entity.type
_entity.pdbx_description
1 polymer ?
#
loop_
_entity_poly.entity_id
_entity_poly.type
_entity_poly.pdbx_seq_one_letter_code
_entity_poly.pdbx_strand_id
1 'polypeptide(L)'
;MFKNKRMTYFALIAIFAVILFLEKRQFDSNLAGLESDPVSPTSVHRDASSTTQDQDRDGSNNTNNSTVQLGANKSANDLPHVDSVDSLKKFEAWAQAEAKSLEERSNQQNKEELLRATAQKLSAGEIEILKQNSVSTKVTANERIFSTYLLSLGSESTAQALASIAQHDLSLPSPQPVHSLNESTLMQEKALRTMAIDELFSRASQDPNLRAGYMKMAAQIRDPGLRKYALKRFEEFK
;
A
#
# COMPACT_ATOMS: atom_id res chain seq x y z
N MET A 1 -3.68 -53.54 -11.66
CA MET A 1 -3.70 -52.37 -10.74
C MET A 1 -3.24 -51.04 -11.34
N PHE A 2 -2.60 -50.99 -12.53
CA PHE A 2 -2.09 -49.73 -13.12
C PHE A 2 -3.08 -48.95 -14.01
N LYS A 3 -4.23 -49.51 -14.40
CA LYS A 3 -5.20 -48.83 -15.28
C LYS A 3 -5.92 -47.64 -14.62
N ASN A 4 -6.13 -47.67 -13.30
CA ASN A 4 -6.91 -46.64 -12.62
C ASN A 4 -6.14 -45.31 -12.41
N LYS A 5 -4.80 -45.35 -12.36
CA LYS A 5 -3.98 -44.15 -12.16
C LYS A 5 -3.91 -43.24 -13.39
N ARG A 6 -4.12 -43.79 -14.60
CA ARG A 6 -4.15 -42.97 -15.83
C ARG A 6 -5.45 -42.19 -15.95
N MET A 7 -6.58 -42.78 -15.54
CA MET A 7 -7.89 -42.12 -15.62
C MET A 7 -7.99 -40.90 -14.69
N THR A 8 -7.44 -40.98 -13.48
CA THR A 8 -7.42 -39.84 -12.54
C THR A 8 -6.57 -38.68 -13.05
N TYR A 9 -5.46 -38.96 -13.75
CA TYR A 9 -4.60 -37.92 -14.30
C TYR A 9 -5.29 -37.13 -15.42
N PHE A 10 -6.02 -37.82 -16.32
CA PHE A 10 -6.80 -37.16 -17.36
C PHE A 10 -7.95 -36.31 -16.79
N ALA A 11 -8.61 -36.77 -15.73
CA ALA A 11 -9.65 -35.98 -15.06
C ALA A 11 -9.10 -34.67 -14.47
N LEU A 12 -7.93 -34.71 -13.84
CA LEU A 12 -7.29 -33.51 -13.27
C LEU A 12 -6.87 -32.51 -14.35
N ILE A 13 -6.32 -32.98 -15.48
CA ILE A 13 -5.95 -32.11 -16.60
C ILE A 13 -7.20 -31.46 -17.21
N ALA A 14 -8.30 -32.20 -17.36
CA ALA A 14 -9.54 -31.66 -17.91
C ALA A 14 -10.14 -30.57 -17.00
N ILE A 15 -10.14 -30.79 -15.67
CA ILE A 15 -10.61 -29.79 -14.70
C ILE A 15 -9.74 -28.53 -14.76
N PHE A 16 -8.42 -28.69 -14.82
CA PHE A 16 -7.50 -27.56 -14.91
C PHE A 16 -7.70 -26.75 -16.20
N ALA A 17 -7.92 -27.42 -17.34
CA ALA A 17 -8.20 -26.76 -18.61
C ALA A 17 -9.52 -25.96 -18.59
N VAL A 18 -10.57 -26.47 -17.92
CA VAL A 18 -11.85 -25.76 -17.77
C VAL A 18 -11.70 -24.51 -16.91
N ILE A 19 -10.91 -24.57 -15.83
CA ILE A 19 -10.63 -23.40 -14.97
C ILE A 19 -9.92 -22.30 -15.77
N LEU A 20 -8.87 -22.64 -16.52
CA LEU A 20 -8.16 -21.68 -17.37
C LEU A 20 -9.07 -21.08 -18.46
N PHE A 21 -9.99 -21.86 -19.01
CA PHE A 21 -10.94 -21.37 -20.01
C PHE A 21 -11.94 -20.37 -19.42
N LEU A 22 -12.39 -20.59 -18.18
CA LEU A 22 -13.29 -19.67 -17.48
C LEU A 22 -12.61 -18.35 -17.10
N GLU A 23 -11.36 -18.39 -16.65
CA GLU A 23 -10.58 -17.16 -16.35
C GLU A 23 -10.34 -16.32 -17.61
N LYS A 24 -10.00 -16.95 -18.74
CA LYS A 24 -9.80 -16.23 -20.00
C LYS A 24 -11.07 -15.48 -20.44
N ARG A 25 -12.25 -16.07 -20.23
CA ARG A 25 -13.52 -15.47 -20.63
C ARG A 25 -13.88 -14.24 -19.79
N GLN A 26 -13.50 -14.19 -18.52
CA GLN A 26 -13.70 -12.99 -17.68
C GLN A 26 -12.78 -11.84 -18.08
N PHE A 27 -11.57 -12.16 -18.59
CA PHE A 27 -10.63 -11.13 -19.04
C PHE A 27 -11.13 -10.41 -20.30
N ASP A 28 -11.63 -11.16 -21.29
CA ASP A 28 -12.11 -10.59 -22.55
C ASP A 28 -13.36 -9.71 -22.36
N SER A 29 -14.22 -9.99 -21.37
CA SER A 29 -15.39 -9.16 -21.08
C SER A 29 -15.06 -7.79 -20.46
N ASN A 30 -13.91 -7.65 -19.80
CA ASN A 30 -13.50 -6.37 -19.19
C ASN A 30 -12.79 -5.44 -20.17
N LEU A 31 -12.32 -5.96 -21.32
CA LEU A 31 -11.58 -5.18 -22.30
C LEU A 31 -12.48 -4.47 -23.33
N ALA A 32 -13.74 -4.92 -23.48
CA ALA A 32 -14.71 -4.35 -24.42
C ALA A 32 -15.37 -3.03 -23.95
N GLY A 33 -15.04 -2.52 -22.75
CA GLY A 33 -15.64 -1.31 -22.17
C GLY A 33 -14.82 -0.03 -22.32
N LEU A 34 -13.70 -0.04 -23.06
CA LEU A 34 -12.78 1.09 -23.18
C LEU A 34 -12.75 1.76 -24.58
N GLU A 35 -13.77 1.53 -25.41
CA GLU A 35 -13.93 2.25 -26.68
C GLU A 35 -14.54 3.65 -26.46
N SER A 36 -13.63 4.62 -26.27
CA SER A 36 -13.65 5.99 -26.80
C SER A 36 -14.94 6.82 -26.72
N ASP A 37 -15.00 7.73 -25.74
CA ASP A 37 -15.76 8.98 -25.86
C ASP A 37 -14.93 10.03 -26.65
N PRO A 38 -15.48 10.66 -27.71
CA PRO A 38 -14.81 11.72 -28.44
C PRO A 38 -14.77 13.02 -27.62
N VAL A 39 -13.56 13.54 -27.39
CA VAL A 39 -13.31 14.77 -26.63
C VAL A 39 -13.72 15.99 -27.49
N SER A 40 -14.74 16.74 -27.04
CA SER A 40 -15.12 18.02 -27.65
C SER A 40 -14.08 19.11 -27.33
N PRO A 41 -13.72 19.98 -28.29
CA PRO A 41 -12.78 21.07 -28.05
C PRO A 41 -13.47 22.23 -27.32
N THR A 42 -13.06 22.48 -26.06
CA THR A 42 -13.47 23.66 -25.29
C THR A 42 -12.70 24.89 -25.79
N SER A 43 -13.39 25.78 -26.49
CA SER A 43 -12.91 27.12 -26.85
C SER A 43 -12.84 28.01 -25.61
N VAL A 44 -11.64 28.45 -25.23
CA VAL A 44 -11.42 29.41 -24.14
C VAL A 44 -11.55 30.83 -24.70
N HIS A 45 -12.66 31.50 -24.39
CA HIS A 45 -12.84 32.94 -24.59
C HIS A 45 -12.21 33.67 -23.40
N ARG A 46 -11.24 34.54 -23.69
CA ARG A 46 -10.49 35.32 -22.70
C ARG A 46 -10.99 36.76 -22.74
N ASP A 47 -11.97 37.07 -21.91
CA ASP A 47 -12.41 38.46 -21.73
C ASP A 47 -11.74 39.06 -20.50
N ALA A 48 -10.91 40.07 -20.76
CA ALA A 48 -10.39 40.98 -19.77
C ALA A 48 -11.47 42.00 -19.43
N SER A 49 -11.77 42.19 -18.14
CA SER A 49 -12.37 43.43 -17.63
C SER A 49 -12.10 43.59 -16.15
N SER A 50 -11.35 44.64 -15.86
CA SER A 50 -11.20 45.30 -14.57
C SER A 50 -12.53 45.86 -14.08
N THR A 51 -12.87 45.70 -12.80
CA THR A 51 -13.64 46.69 -12.04
C THR A 51 -13.37 46.49 -10.55
N THR A 52 -12.73 47.50 -9.96
CA THR A 52 -12.64 47.73 -8.52
C THR A 52 -14.02 48.12 -8.02
N GLN A 53 -14.53 47.44 -6.99
CA GLN A 53 -15.66 47.95 -6.21
C GLN A 53 -15.47 47.56 -4.75
N ASP A 54 -15.09 48.56 -3.96
CA ASP A 54 -15.28 48.60 -2.52
C ASP A 54 -16.76 48.34 -2.20
N GLN A 55 -17.02 47.37 -1.33
CA GLN A 55 -18.33 47.21 -0.73
C GLN A 55 -18.19 46.81 0.73
N ASP A 56 -18.74 47.68 1.57
CA ASP A 56 -18.85 47.61 3.00
C ASP A 56 -19.30 46.23 3.49
N ARG A 57 -18.54 45.68 4.44
CA ARG A 57 -18.79 44.38 5.04
C ARG A 57 -19.33 44.59 6.46
N ASP A 58 -20.63 44.85 6.52
CA ASP A 58 -21.41 44.75 7.75
C ASP A 58 -21.96 43.32 7.90
N GLY A 59 -22.14 42.92 9.16
CA GLY A 59 -22.14 41.52 9.58
C GLY A 59 -23.32 40.64 9.13
N SER A 60 -23.05 39.33 9.07
CA SER A 60 -24.03 38.35 9.55
C SER A 60 -23.38 37.01 9.85
N ASN A 61 -23.58 36.61 11.11
CA ASN A 61 -23.26 35.30 11.65
C ASN A 61 -24.00 34.20 10.88
N ASN A 62 -23.28 33.20 10.39
CA ASN A 62 -23.87 31.86 10.31
C ASN A 62 -22.81 30.79 10.61
N THR A 63 -22.50 30.70 11.89
CA THR A 63 -21.74 29.62 12.52
C THR A 63 -22.58 28.36 12.50
N ASN A 64 -22.56 27.63 11.39
CA ASN A 64 -22.97 26.22 11.37
C ASN A 64 -21.82 25.40 11.95
N ASN A 65 -21.72 25.42 13.28
CA ASN A 65 -20.98 24.42 14.06
C ASN A 65 -21.64 23.04 13.82
N SER A 66 -21.26 22.39 12.72
CA SER A 66 -21.24 20.93 12.70
C SER A 66 -20.04 20.49 13.52
N THR A 67 -20.25 20.40 14.83
CA THR A 67 -19.41 19.65 15.74
C THR A 67 -19.48 18.19 15.30
N VAL A 68 -18.67 17.83 14.30
CA VAL A 68 -18.18 16.46 14.18
C VAL A 68 -17.39 16.24 15.45
N GLN A 69 -17.98 15.52 16.40
CA GLN A 69 -17.27 14.94 17.52
C GLN A 69 -16.19 14.02 16.93
N LEU A 70 -15.03 14.59 16.62
CA LEU A 70 -13.79 13.84 16.59
C LEU A 70 -13.68 13.21 17.97
N GLY A 71 -13.84 11.88 18.03
CA GLY A 71 -13.67 11.08 19.23
C GLY A 71 -12.23 11.16 19.73
N ALA A 72 -11.88 12.27 20.36
CA ALA A 72 -10.68 12.41 21.16
C ALA A 72 -10.85 11.56 22.43
N ASN A 73 -9.81 10.78 22.74
CA ASN A 73 -9.65 9.91 23.92
C ASN A 73 -10.23 8.49 23.85
N LYS A 74 -10.20 7.83 22.69
CA LYS A 74 -10.13 6.37 22.73
C LYS A 74 -8.69 5.97 23.07
N SER A 75 -8.47 5.67 24.35
CA SER A 75 -7.18 5.29 24.92
C SER A 75 -6.54 4.19 24.08
N ALA A 76 -5.29 4.42 23.66
CA ALA A 76 -4.45 3.50 22.88
C ALA A 76 -4.27 2.09 23.50
N ASN A 77 -4.69 1.93 24.75
CA ASN A 77 -4.59 0.68 25.50
C ASN A 77 -5.79 -0.26 25.32
N ASP A 78 -6.82 0.13 24.56
CA ASP A 78 -8.06 -0.66 24.40
C ASP A 78 -8.21 -1.29 22.99
N LEU A 79 -7.08 -1.56 22.34
CA LEU A 79 -7.06 -2.34 21.09
C LEU A 79 -7.20 -3.83 21.44
N PRO A 80 -8.27 -4.52 20.99
CA PRO A 80 -8.51 -5.91 21.30
C PRO A 80 -7.49 -6.79 20.60
N HIS A 81 -6.48 -7.22 21.35
CA HIS A 81 -5.33 -7.98 20.85
C HIS A 81 -5.63 -9.49 20.67
N VAL A 82 -6.83 -9.80 20.19
CA VAL A 82 -7.34 -11.18 20.02
C VAL A 82 -7.38 -11.46 18.53
N ASP A 83 -6.97 -12.64 18.06
CA ASP A 83 -7.03 -13.02 16.62
C ASP A 83 -8.46 -13.30 16.11
N SER A 84 -9.48 -12.67 16.72
CA SER A 84 -10.86 -12.80 16.28
C SER A 84 -11.10 -12.08 14.96
N VAL A 85 -12.04 -12.58 14.16
CA VAL A 85 -12.42 -11.92 12.90
C VAL A 85 -12.90 -10.47 13.14
N ASP A 86 -13.58 -10.22 14.26
CA ASP A 86 -14.13 -8.89 14.58
C ASP A 86 -13.05 -7.88 15.00
N SER A 87 -12.01 -8.31 15.73
CA SER A 87 -10.87 -7.46 16.07
C SER A 87 -10.05 -7.11 14.84
N LEU A 88 -9.81 -8.08 13.94
CA LEU A 88 -9.12 -7.82 12.67
C LEU A 88 -9.86 -6.79 11.80
N LYS A 89 -11.19 -6.86 11.72
CA LYS A 89 -12.01 -5.84 11.03
C LYS A 89 -11.93 -4.47 11.70
N LYS A 90 -11.92 -4.42 13.04
CA LYS A 90 -11.75 -3.16 13.78
C LYS A 90 -10.37 -2.55 13.53
N PHE A 91 -9.34 -3.38 13.48
CA PHE A 91 -7.98 -2.96 13.16
C PHE A 91 -7.90 -2.41 11.74
N GLU A 92 -8.44 -3.12 10.75
CA GLU A 92 -8.45 -2.66 9.35
C GLU A 92 -9.17 -1.30 9.22
N ALA A 93 -10.33 -1.15 9.85
CA ALA A 93 -11.06 0.12 9.85
C ALA A 93 -10.28 1.26 10.53
N TRP A 94 -9.58 0.96 11.64
CA TRP A 94 -8.71 1.93 12.31
C TRP A 94 -7.53 2.32 11.41
N ALA A 95 -6.83 1.35 10.80
CA ALA A 95 -5.70 1.62 9.92
C ALA A 95 -6.11 2.46 8.70
N GLN A 96 -7.30 2.22 8.15
CA GLN A 96 -7.87 3.03 7.07
C GLN A 96 -8.19 4.45 7.51
N ALA A 97 -8.76 4.64 8.70
CA ALA A 97 -9.01 5.97 9.24
C ALA A 97 -7.70 6.73 9.47
N GLU A 98 -6.67 6.03 9.95
CA GLU A 98 -5.37 6.63 10.24
C GLU A 98 -4.57 6.96 8.98
N ALA A 99 -4.68 6.13 7.95
CA ALA A 99 -4.13 6.44 6.62
C ALA A 99 -4.75 7.71 6.01
N LYS A 100 -6.05 7.97 6.25
CA LYS A 100 -6.72 9.21 5.82
C LYS A 100 -6.25 10.42 6.63
N SER A 101 -5.98 10.24 7.93
CA SER A 101 -5.51 11.31 8.81
C SER A 101 -4.05 11.72 8.55
N LEU A 102 -3.30 11.04 7.67
CA LEU A 102 -1.96 11.45 7.25
C LEU A 102 -1.94 12.82 6.53
N GLU A 103 -3.06 13.26 5.97
CA GLU A 103 -3.17 14.56 5.29
C GLU A 103 -3.37 15.73 6.28
N GLU A 104 -3.76 15.43 7.51
CA GLU A 104 -4.04 16.42 8.54
C GLU A 104 -2.74 16.78 9.30
N ARG A 105 -2.36 18.07 9.30
CA ARG A 105 -1.10 18.56 9.90
C ARG A 105 -1.09 18.65 11.44
N SER A 106 -1.99 17.97 12.15
CA SER A 106 -2.12 18.14 13.60
C SER A 106 -1.12 17.27 14.39
N ASN A 107 -0.49 17.89 15.39
CA ASN A 107 0.33 17.32 16.48
C ASN A 107 1.10 16.00 16.19
N GLN A 108 2.08 16.07 15.28
CA GLN A 108 2.79 14.90 14.73
C GLN A 108 3.58 14.08 15.77
N GLN A 109 4.16 14.71 16.80
CA GLN A 109 5.07 14.02 17.72
C GLN A 109 4.34 12.98 18.59
N ASN A 110 3.22 13.35 19.20
CA ASN A 110 2.43 12.42 20.02
C ASN A 110 1.86 11.26 19.19
N LYS A 111 1.62 11.50 17.90
CA LYS A 111 1.11 10.51 16.96
C LYS A 111 2.17 9.44 16.65
N GLU A 112 3.42 9.85 16.42
CA GLU A 112 4.50 8.88 16.13
C GLU A 112 4.74 7.93 17.31
N GLU A 113 4.76 8.44 18.54
CA GLU A 113 4.93 7.60 19.74
C GLU A 113 3.80 6.57 19.87
N LEU A 114 2.56 7.00 19.62
CA LEU A 114 1.39 6.12 19.59
C LEU A 114 1.50 5.04 18.51
N LEU A 115 1.86 5.41 17.29
CA LEU A 115 2.01 4.47 16.19
C LEU A 115 3.13 3.47 16.45
N ARG A 116 4.24 3.91 17.05
CA ARG A 116 5.34 3.04 17.45
C ARG A 116 4.91 2.04 18.53
N ALA A 117 4.18 2.50 19.55
CA ALA A 117 3.65 1.64 20.59
C ALA A 117 2.65 0.61 20.03
N THR A 118 1.87 1.00 19.01
CA THR A 118 0.95 0.11 18.29
C THR A 118 1.70 -0.91 17.45
N ALA A 119 2.71 -0.47 16.69
CA ALA A 119 3.51 -1.31 15.81
C ALA A 119 4.27 -2.42 16.55
N GLN A 120 4.73 -2.14 17.77
CA GLN A 120 5.39 -3.13 18.63
C GLN A 120 4.46 -4.23 19.13
N LYS A 121 3.15 -3.96 19.13
CA LYS A 121 2.07 -4.84 19.59
C LYS A 121 1.19 -5.26 18.41
N LEU A 122 1.76 -5.50 17.23
CA LEU A 122 0.99 -6.08 16.13
C LEU A 122 0.92 -7.60 16.30
N SER A 123 -0.28 -8.15 16.21
CA SER A 123 -0.52 -9.59 16.10
C SER A 123 -0.13 -10.09 14.71
N ALA A 124 0.00 -11.41 14.55
CA ALA A 124 0.31 -12.01 13.26
C ALA A 124 -0.75 -11.70 12.19
N GLY A 125 -2.04 -11.69 12.57
CA GLY A 125 -3.14 -11.35 11.67
C GLY A 125 -3.09 -9.89 11.21
N GLU A 126 -2.78 -8.96 12.12
CA GLU A 126 -2.64 -7.54 11.80
C GLU A 126 -1.43 -7.29 10.87
N ILE A 127 -0.30 -7.96 11.11
CA ILE A 127 0.88 -7.91 10.23
C ILE A 127 0.51 -8.38 8.82
N GLU A 128 -0.27 -9.46 8.70
CA GLU A 128 -0.71 -9.99 7.40
C GLU A 128 -1.61 -8.99 6.65
N ILE A 129 -2.55 -8.33 7.34
CA ILE A 129 -3.41 -7.29 6.75
C ILE A 129 -2.55 -6.13 6.23
N LEU A 130 -1.64 -5.60 7.04
CA LEU A 130 -0.76 -4.49 6.62
C LEU A 130 0.11 -4.88 5.42
N LYS A 131 0.63 -6.11 5.41
CA LYS A 131 1.40 -6.64 4.27
C LYS A 131 0.56 -6.67 3.00
N GLN A 132 -0.67 -7.20 3.07
CA GLN A 132 -1.59 -7.26 1.93
C GLN A 132 -1.96 -5.87 1.43
N ASN A 133 -2.27 -4.95 2.35
CA ASN A 133 -2.58 -3.56 2.00
C ASN A 133 -1.39 -2.88 1.32
N SER A 134 -0.17 -3.08 1.79
CA SER A 134 1.04 -2.47 1.20
C SER A 134 1.24 -2.82 -0.28
N VAL A 135 0.86 -4.03 -0.69
CA VAL A 135 1.06 -4.50 -2.07
C VAL A 135 -0.19 -4.40 -2.96
N SER A 136 -1.38 -4.31 -2.37
CA SER A 136 -2.65 -4.27 -3.11
C SER A 136 -2.81 -2.99 -3.94
N THR A 137 -3.27 -3.15 -5.18
CA THR A 137 -3.65 -2.03 -6.07
C THR A 137 -5.09 -1.56 -5.85
N LYS A 138 -5.85 -2.25 -5.00
CA LYS A 138 -7.25 -1.92 -4.69
C LYS A 138 -7.40 -0.92 -3.55
N VAL A 139 -6.37 -0.78 -2.72
CA VAL A 139 -6.35 0.19 -1.60
C VAL A 139 -5.72 1.52 -2.04
N THR A 140 -6.01 2.58 -1.30
CA THR A 140 -5.50 3.93 -1.61
C THR A 140 -3.98 4.02 -1.42
N ALA A 141 -3.32 4.94 -2.12
CA ALA A 141 -1.88 5.13 -1.98
C ALA A 141 -1.46 5.44 -0.52
N ASN A 142 -2.22 6.28 0.18
CA ASN A 142 -1.95 6.61 1.58
C ASN A 142 -2.05 5.38 2.49
N GLU A 143 -3.01 4.48 2.24
CA GLU A 143 -3.15 3.24 3.01
C GLU A 143 -1.99 2.28 2.78
N ARG A 144 -1.46 2.19 1.55
CA ARG A 144 -0.25 1.41 1.23
C ARG A 144 0.98 1.96 1.96
N ILE A 145 1.16 3.28 1.90
CA ILE A 145 2.26 3.99 2.56
C ILE A 145 2.17 3.82 4.07
N PHE A 146 0.99 4.07 4.65
CA PHE A 146 0.74 3.92 6.08
C PHE A 146 1.01 2.49 6.54
N SER A 147 0.54 1.49 5.79
CA SER A 147 0.73 0.09 6.16
C SER A 147 2.22 -0.30 6.16
N THR A 148 2.97 0.13 5.14
CA THR A 148 4.42 -0.10 5.07
C THR A 148 5.15 0.62 6.19
N TYR A 149 4.76 1.87 6.48
CA TYR A 149 5.31 2.67 7.56
C TYR A 149 5.06 2.03 8.93
N LEU A 150 3.84 1.57 9.22
CA LEU A 150 3.52 0.94 10.50
C LEU A 150 4.28 -0.38 10.68
N LEU A 151 4.44 -1.18 9.63
CA LEU A 151 5.33 -2.35 9.65
C LEU A 151 6.78 -1.98 9.92
N SER A 152 7.25 -0.84 9.42
CA SER A 152 8.62 -0.38 9.63
C SER A 152 8.91 -0.01 11.09
N LEU A 153 7.91 0.55 11.79
CA LEU A 153 7.99 0.87 13.22
C LEU A 153 7.91 -0.38 14.13
N GLY A 154 7.53 -1.52 13.58
CA GLY A 154 7.31 -2.76 14.32
C GLY A 154 8.59 -3.42 14.81
N SER A 155 8.44 -4.47 15.62
CA SER A 155 9.57 -5.27 16.10
C SER A 155 10.10 -6.23 15.04
N GLU A 156 11.02 -7.12 15.40
CA GLU A 156 11.58 -8.15 14.51
C GLU A 156 10.49 -9.01 13.83
N SER A 157 9.32 -9.18 14.47
CA SER A 157 8.19 -9.95 13.91
C SER A 157 7.68 -9.40 12.57
N THR A 158 7.88 -8.12 12.27
CA THR A 158 7.47 -7.50 11.00
C THR A 158 8.49 -7.67 9.87
N ALA A 159 9.71 -8.15 10.16
CA ALA A 159 10.78 -8.26 9.18
C ALA A 159 10.40 -9.14 7.99
N GLN A 160 9.71 -10.26 8.23
CA GLN A 160 9.26 -11.15 7.17
C GLN A 160 8.22 -10.49 6.26
N ALA A 161 7.33 -9.66 6.82
CA ALA A 161 6.35 -8.90 6.04
C ALA A 161 7.04 -7.86 5.17
N LEU A 162 8.00 -7.11 5.72
CA LEU A 162 8.80 -6.13 4.96
C LEU A 162 9.60 -6.81 3.83
N ALA A 163 10.22 -7.96 4.09
CA ALA A 163 10.91 -8.74 3.08
C ALA A 163 9.96 -9.19 1.95
N SER A 164 8.76 -9.63 2.33
CA SER A 164 7.72 -10.01 1.36
C SER A 164 7.27 -8.83 0.49
N ILE A 165 7.14 -7.63 1.08
CA ILE A 165 6.81 -6.39 0.34
C ILE A 165 7.95 -6.06 -0.65
N ALA A 166 9.20 -6.08 -0.18
CA ALA A 166 10.37 -5.79 -1.00
C ALA A 166 10.53 -6.74 -2.20
N GLN A 167 10.14 -8.02 -2.03
CA GLN A 167 10.21 -9.05 -3.07
C GLN A 167 8.95 -9.11 -3.96
N HIS A 168 7.86 -8.44 -3.58
CA HIS A 168 6.62 -8.51 -4.34
C HIS A 168 6.77 -7.89 -5.72
N ASP A 169 6.16 -8.52 -6.72
CA ASP A 169 6.17 -8.02 -8.09
C ASP A 169 5.58 -6.60 -8.17
N LEU A 170 6.05 -5.85 -9.16
CA LEU A 170 5.41 -4.59 -9.53
C LEU A 170 4.17 -4.92 -10.36
N SER A 171 3.09 -4.18 -10.15
CA SER A 171 1.83 -4.38 -10.89
C SER A 171 1.95 -3.98 -12.36
N LEU A 172 2.90 -3.10 -12.66
CA LEU A 172 3.22 -2.61 -13.99
C LEU A 172 4.63 -3.05 -14.41
N PRO A 173 4.84 -3.45 -15.67
CA PRO A 173 6.16 -3.76 -16.18
C PRO A 173 7.03 -2.49 -16.23
N SER A 174 8.36 -2.66 -16.35
CA SER A 174 9.29 -1.56 -16.59
C SER A 174 9.99 -1.76 -17.93
N PRO A 175 10.21 -0.72 -18.77
CA PRO A 175 9.89 0.70 -18.54
C PRO A 175 8.43 1.07 -18.86
N GLN A 176 7.97 2.21 -18.34
CA GLN A 176 6.70 2.85 -18.71
C GLN A 176 6.95 4.08 -19.57
N PRO A 177 5.99 4.52 -20.42
CA PRO A 177 6.13 5.75 -21.19
C PRO A 177 6.32 6.98 -20.28
N VAL A 178 7.20 7.89 -20.70
CA VAL A 178 7.52 9.11 -19.96
C VAL A 178 6.28 10.00 -19.84
N HIS A 179 6.10 10.61 -18.66
CA HIS A 179 4.96 11.45 -18.26
C HIS A 179 3.61 10.73 -18.28
N SER A 180 3.60 9.40 -18.25
CA SER A 180 2.35 8.64 -18.15
C SER A 180 1.90 8.48 -16.70
N LEU A 181 0.60 8.26 -16.51
CA LEU A 181 0.06 7.86 -15.22
C LEU A 181 0.72 6.56 -14.73
N ASN A 182 0.96 5.61 -15.64
CA ASN A 182 1.62 4.35 -15.32
C ASN A 182 3.06 4.52 -14.82
N GLU A 183 3.80 5.49 -15.35
CA GLU A 183 5.12 5.85 -14.82
C GLU A 183 5.01 6.31 -13.37
N SER A 184 4.06 7.21 -13.08
CA SER A 184 3.83 7.70 -11.72
C SER A 184 3.44 6.57 -10.76
N THR A 185 2.55 5.67 -11.17
CA THR A 185 2.16 4.49 -10.39
C THR A 185 3.36 3.56 -10.17
N LEU A 186 4.15 3.28 -11.20
CA LEU A 186 5.36 2.45 -11.08
C LEU A 186 6.36 3.05 -10.10
N MET A 187 6.56 4.37 -10.15
CA MET A 187 7.44 5.08 -9.22
C MET A 187 6.95 4.98 -7.78
N GLN A 188 5.64 5.13 -7.54
CA GLN A 188 5.05 4.95 -6.21
C GLN A 188 5.25 3.53 -5.68
N GLU A 189 5.06 2.51 -6.52
CA GLU A 189 5.30 1.13 -6.10
C GLU A 189 6.77 0.89 -5.77
N LYS A 190 7.69 1.38 -6.58
CA LYS A 190 9.13 1.30 -6.31
C LYS A 190 9.48 2.00 -5.00
N ALA A 191 8.91 3.17 -4.72
CA ALA A 191 9.12 3.88 -3.46
C ALA A 191 8.69 3.03 -2.25
N LEU A 192 7.53 2.35 -2.31
CA LEU A 192 7.09 1.46 -1.25
C LEU A 192 8.07 0.30 -1.00
N ARG A 193 8.62 -0.30 -2.07
CA ARG A 193 9.61 -1.39 -1.93
C ARG A 193 10.92 -0.85 -1.36
N THR A 194 11.35 0.33 -1.80
CA THR A 194 12.51 1.02 -1.24
C THR A 194 12.36 1.28 0.25
N MET A 195 11.20 1.76 0.72
CA MET A 195 10.94 1.94 2.16
C MET A 195 11.11 0.64 2.95
N ALA A 196 10.59 -0.49 2.43
CA ALA A 196 10.76 -1.78 3.08
C ALA A 196 12.22 -2.25 3.08
N ILE A 197 12.96 -2.03 1.99
CA ILE A 197 14.39 -2.35 1.88
C ILE A 197 15.21 -1.53 2.88
N ASP A 198 14.93 -0.22 2.98
CA ASP A 198 15.63 0.70 3.87
C ASP A 198 15.45 0.33 5.34
N GLU A 199 14.25 -0.08 5.73
CA GLU A 199 14.02 -0.54 7.09
C GLU A 199 14.74 -1.86 7.39
N LEU A 200 14.70 -2.84 6.47
CA LEU A 200 15.47 -4.08 6.64
C LEU A 200 16.96 -3.81 6.74
N PHE A 201 17.47 -2.84 5.96
CA PHE A 201 18.83 -2.36 6.06
C PHE A 201 19.11 -1.72 7.43
N SER A 202 18.23 -0.84 7.91
CA SER A 202 18.32 -0.21 9.24
C SER A 202 18.44 -1.27 10.33
N ARG A 203 17.61 -2.32 10.29
CA ARG A 203 17.68 -3.44 11.24
C ARG A 203 18.99 -4.23 11.15
N ALA A 204 19.47 -4.54 9.95
CA ALA A 204 20.76 -5.23 9.79
C ALA A 204 21.96 -4.36 10.21
N SER A 205 21.83 -3.03 10.19
CA SER A 205 22.85 -2.13 10.71
C SER A 205 22.92 -2.16 12.24
N GLN A 206 21.81 -2.48 12.90
CA GLN A 206 21.71 -2.64 14.35
C GLN A 206 22.07 -4.07 14.81
N ASP A 207 21.73 -5.09 14.01
CA ASP A 207 22.11 -6.49 14.22
C ASP A 207 22.80 -7.08 12.98
N PRO A 208 24.14 -7.15 12.98
CA PRO A 208 24.91 -7.70 11.87
C PRO A 208 24.58 -9.16 11.52
N ASN A 209 23.99 -9.94 12.43
CA ASN A 209 23.63 -11.33 12.16
C ASN A 209 22.51 -11.45 11.12
N LEU A 210 21.64 -10.45 11.02
CA LEU A 210 20.53 -10.41 10.06
C LEU A 210 21.00 -10.13 8.63
N ARG A 211 22.19 -9.53 8.46
CA ARG A 211 22.71 -9.05 7.18
C ARG A 211 22.76 -10.14 6.12
N ALA A 212 23.30 -11.31 6.45
CA ALA A 212 23.45 -12.40 5.48
C ALA A 212 22.08 -12.88 4.96
N GLY A 213 21.08 -12.95 5.86
CA GLY A 213 19.70 -13.27 5.50
C GLY A 213 19.09 -12.24 4.56
N TYR A 214 19.23 -10.95 4.87
CA TYR A 214 18.67 -9.88 4.04
C TYR A 214 19.41 -9.69 2.71
N MET A 215 20.72 -9.93 2.64
CA MET A 215 21.44 -9.96 1.35
C MET A 215 20.92 -11.08 0.44
N LYS A 216 20.67 -12.27 1.00
CA LYS A 216 20.08 -13.39 0.25
C LYS A 216 18.67 -13.04 -0.24
N MET A 217 17.85 -12.41 0.60
CA MET A 217 16.53 -11.90 0.26
C MET A 217 16.59 -10.87 -0.86
N ALA A 218 17.52 -9.90 -0.78
CA ALA A 218 17.71 -8.86 -1.78
C ALA A 218 18.05 -9.44 -3.16
N ALA A 219 18.85 -10.50 -3.22
CA ALA A 219 19.18 -11.19 -4.46
C ALA A 219 17.95 -11.83 -5.16
N GLN A 220 16.86 -12.07 -4.44
CA GLN A 220 15.62 -12.65 -4.97
C GLN A 220 14.61 -11.60 -5.44
N ILE A 221 14.86 -10.30 -5.23
CA ILE A 221 14.01 -9.21 -5.74
C ILE A 221 13.97 -9.28 -7.27
N ARG A 222 12.77 -9.31 -7.85
CA ARG A 222 12.59 -9.51 -9.30
C ARG A 222 12.99 -8.28 -10.12
N ASP A 223 12.54 -7.09 -9.72
CA ASP A 223 12.90 -5.84 -10.40
C ASP A 223 14.42 -5.61 -10.29
N PRO A 224 15.13 -5.49 -11.42
CA PRO A 224 16.58 -5.39 -11.42
C PRO A 224 17.09 -4.08 -10.79
N GLY A 225 16.32 -3.00 -10.87
CA GLY A 225 16.67 -1.71 -10.26
C GLY A 225 16.62 -1.77 -8.74
N LEU A 226 15.53 -2.29 -8.18
CA LEU A 226 15.35 -2.51 -6.74
C LEU A 226 16.36 -3.53 -6.20
N ARG A 227 16.62 -4.63 -6.92
CA ARG A 227 17.65 -5.60 -6.55
C ARG A 227 19.04 -4.96 -6.47
N LYS A 228 19.44 -4.20 -7.49
CA LYS A 228 20.72 -3.50 -7.51
C LYS A 228 20.82 -2.50 -6.36
N TYR A 229 19.75 -1.74 -6.11
CA TYR A 229 19.67 -0.79 -5.00
C TYR A 229 19.86 -1.49 -3.65
N ALA A 230 19.09 -2.55 -3.38
CA ALA A 230 19.17 -3.29 -2.13
C ALA A 230 20.57 -3.88 -1.89
N LEU A 231 21.12 -4.59 -2.88
CA LEU A 231 22.46 -5.18 -2.77
C LEU A 231 23.53 -4.13 -2.51
N LYS A 232 23.51 -3.02 -3.25
CA LYS A 232 24.44 -1.91 -3.03
C LYS A 232 24.34 -1.37 -1.61
N ARG A 233 23.11 -1.18 -1.12
CA ARG A 233 22.89 -0.65 0.23
C ARG A 233 23.47 -1.58 1.31
N PHE A 234 23.26 -2.88 1.20
CA PHE A 234 23.85 -3.86 2.12
C PHE A 234 25.37 -4.02 1.97
N GLU A 235 25.95 -3.71 0.81
CA GLU A 235 27.40 -3.75 0.59
C GLU A 235 28.14 -2.54 1.18
N GLU A 236 27.52 -1.35 1.15
CA GLU A 236 28.11 -0.10 1.65
C GLU A 236 28.42 -0.12 3.15
N PHE A 237 27.79 -1.02 3.91
CA PHE A 237 27.96 -1.14 5.36
C PHE A 237 28.90 -2.30 5.71
N LYS A 238 30.19 -2.22 5.36
CA LYS A 238 31.20 -3.21 5.76
C LYS A 238 31.87 -2.85 7.07
#